data_AF-C9LIS4-F1
#
_entry.id   AF-C9LIS4-F1
#
_cell.length_a   1.000
_cell.length_b   1.000
_cell.length_c   1.000
_cell.angle_alpha   90.00
_cell.angle_beta   90.00
_cell.angle_gamma   90.00
#
_symmetry.space_group_name_H-M   'P 1'
#
loop_
_entity.id
_entity.type
_entity.pdbx_description
1 polymer ?
#
loop_
_entity_poly.entity_id
_entity_poly.type
_entity_poly.pdbx_seq_one_letter_code
_entity_poly.pdbx_strand_id
1 'polypeptide(L)'
;MRNRILLLICGLLMCIAAQAQVETDFASNYLKLYATNTSLYCTTVSPTMINRMLSMKTLPKDRQAQQALQCIKSVRIVSNNNANETSGLFDKAKSLLQQNSDRFAHYNDYDGKTIYVRRKGDTIVEAVLLTKTEGRLYVVDVTGNMTEAVIKSLINS
;
A
#
# COMPACT_ATOMS: atom_id res chain seq x y z
N MET A 1 13.56 35.56 -33.40
CA MET A 1 14.05 35.13 -32.07
C MET A 1 12.92 34.71 -31.11
N ARG A 2 11.81 35.45 -31.03
CA ARG A 2 10.66 35.16 -30.15
C ARG A 2 10.06 33.75 -30.32
N ASN A 3 9.88 33.25 -31.55
CA ASN A 3 9.36 31.89 -31.79
C ASN A 3 10.32 30.76 -31.36
N ARG A 4 11.64 30.99 -31.38
CA ARG A 4 12.63 29.98 -31.00
C ARG A 4 12.71 29.80 -29.48
N ILE A 5 12.53 30.89 -28.73
CA ILE A 5 12.43 30.87 -27.27
C ILE A 5 11.14 30.19 -26.82
N LEU A 6 10.02 30.44 -27.52
CA LEU A 6 8.74 29.79 -27.22
C LEU A 6 8.81 28.26 -27.40
N LEU A 7 9.45 27.80 -28.48
CA LEU A 7 9.66 26.37 -28.76
C LEU A 7 10.57 25.70 -27.72
N LEU A 8 11.60 26.40 -27.23
CA LEU A 8 12.47 25.91 -26.15
C LEU A 8 11.72 25.78 -24.82
N ILE A 9 10.86 26.74 -24.48
CA ILE A 9 10.03 26.69 -23.25
C ILE A 9 9.00 25.57 -23.34
N CYS A 10 8.32 25.41 -24.49
CA CYS A 10 7.39 24.30 -24.72
C CYS A 10 8.08 22.93 -24.65
N GLY A 11 9.30 22.80 -25.21
CA GLY A 11 10.09 21.57 -25.12
C GLY A 11 10.50 21.24 -23.68
N LEU A 12 10.90 22.25 -22.90
CA LEU A 12 11.27 22.08 -21.49
C LEU A 12 10.07 21.64 -20.63
N LEU A 13 8.88 22.17 -20.88
CA LEU A 13 7.64 21.81 -20.18
C LEU A 13 7.18 20.36 -20.49
N MET A 14 7.38 19.87 -21.72
CA MET A 14 7.03 18.50 -22.10
C MET A 14 7.95 17.46 -21.44
N CYS A 15 9.22 17.76 -21.21
CA CYS A 15 10.15 16.86 -20.49
C CYS A 15 9.79 16.71 -19.01
N ILE A 16 9.15 17.71 -18.40
CA ILE A 16 8.72 17.67 -16.99
C ILE A 16 7.40 16.88 -16.86
N ALA A 17 6.50 16.95 -17.84
CA ALA A 17 5.22 16.25 -17.83
C ALA A 17 5.34 14.72 -18.02
N ALA A 18 6.44 14.22 -18.61
CA ALA A 18 6.70 12.78 -18.74
C ALA A 18 7.01 12.10 -17.38
N GLN A 19 7.20 12.88 -16.31
CA GLN A 19 7.26 12.38 -14.94
C GLN A 19 5.89 12.37 -14.25
N ALA A 20 4.79 12.25 -15.00
CA ALA A 20 3.55 11.69 -14.49
C ALA A 20 3.79 10.20 -14.17
N GLN A 21 4.47 10.00 -13.05
CA GLN A 21 5.01 8.75 -12.55
C GLN A 21 3.93 7.68 -12.54
N VAL A 22 4.29 6.48 -13.01
CA VAL A 22 3.56 5.25 -12.68
C VAL A 22 3.34 5.27 -11.18
N GLU A 23 2.09 5.45 -10.78
CA GLU A 23 1.76 5.66 -9.39
C GLU A 23 1.92 4.32 -8.65
N THR A 24 3.05 4.17 -7.98
CA THR A 24 3.40 2.94 -7.26
C THR A 24 2.59 2.83 -5.98
N ASP A 25 2.24 1.60 -5.60
CA ASP A 25 1.67 1.28 -4.28
C ASP A 25 2.61 1.69 -3.13
N PHE A 26 2.06 1.80 -1.94
CA PHE A 26 2.72 2.30 -0.74
C PHE A 26 3.92 1.42 -0.38
N ALA A 27 3.75 0.10 -0.39
CA ALA A 27 4.82 -0.83 -0.09
C ALA A 27 6.00 -0.67 -1.07
N SER A 28 5.74 -0.51 -2.37
CA SER A 28 6.78 -0.24 -3.37
C SER A 28 7.53 1.06 -3.08
N ASN A 29 6.81 2.14 -2.75
CA ASN A 29 7.43 3.42 -2.44
C ASN A 29 8.24 3.34 -1.14
N TYR A 30 7.69 2.72 -0.11
CA TYR A 30 8.33 2.53 1.19
C TYR A 30 9.63 1.71 1.06
N LEU A 31 9.61 0.59 0.32
CA LEU A 31 10.80 -0.20 0.05
C LEU A 31 11.84 0.57 -0.78
N LYS A 32 11.41 1.31 -1.80
CA LYS A 32 12.30 2.15 -2.61
C LYS A 32 13.06 3.17 -1.74
N LEU A 33 12.40 3.75 -0.74
CA LEU A 33 12.99 4.76 0.13
C LEU A 33 13.86 4.18 1.24
N TYR A 34 13.51 3.01 1.77
CA TYR A 34 14.07 2.55 3.05
C TYR A 34 14.63 1.12 3.05
N ALA A 35 14.55 0.35 1.98
CA ALA A 35 15.07 -1.02 1.96
C ALA A 35 16.60 -1.08 1.88
N THR A 36 17.24 -0.09 1.24
CA THR A 36 18.71 -0.05 1.14
C THR A 36 19.34 0.08 2.53
N ASN A 37 20.27 -0.82 2.85
CA ASN A 37 20.98 -0.88 4.14
C ASN A 37 20.07 -1.13 5.36
N THR A 38 18.89 -1.71 5.17
CA THR A 38 18.04 -2.17 6.26
C THR A 38 17.71 -3.64 6.10
N SER A 39 17.11 -4.22 7.13
CA SER A 39 16.65 -5.62 7.14
C SER A 39 15.24 -5.80 6.57
N LEU A 40 14.71 -4.80 5.84
CA LEU A 40 13.38 -4.88 5.23
C LEU A 40 13.32 -5.96 4.15
N TYR A 41 12.22 -6.70 4.16
CA TYR A 41 11.87 -7.65 3.11
C TYR A 41 10.38 -7.56 2.80
N CYS A 42 9.99 -8.06 1.63
CA CYS A 42 8.60 -8.01 1.15
C CYS A 42 8.15 -9.38 0.64
N THR A 43 7.00 -9.83 1.12
CA THR A 43 6.28 -10.97 0.55
C THR A 43 5.07 -10.45 -0.24
N THR A 44 4.96 -10.85 -1.50
CA THR A 44 3.84 -10.45 -2.37
C THR A 44 2.92 -11.64 -2.62
N VAL A 45 1.65 -11.48 -2.30
CA VAL A 45 0.57 -12.41 -2.67
C VAL A 45 -0.10 -11.85 -3.93
N SER A 46 0.07 -12.58 -5.03
CA SER A 46 -0.49 -12.21 -6.34
C SER A 46 -1.96 -12.60 -6.46
N PRO A 47 -2.73 -12.02 -7.42
CA PRO A 47 -4.13 -12.40 -7.60
C PRO A 47 -4.30 -13.89 -7.92
N THR A 48 -3.36 -14.48 -8.66
CA THR A 48 -3.34 -15.94 -8.91
C THR A 48 -3.21 -16.74 -7.62
N MET A 49 -2.39 -16.28 -6.67
CA MET A 49 -2.24 -16.92 -5.37
C MET A 49 -3.51 -16.77 -4.51
N ILE A 50 -4.11 -15.57 -4.49
CA ILE A 50 -5.39 -15.32 -3.81
C ILE A 50 -6.50 -16.24 -4.37
N ASN A 51 -6.63 -16.33 -5.70
CA ASN A 51 -7.61 -17.20 -6.35
C ASN A 51 -7.37 -18.68 -6.05
N ARG A 52 -6.11 -19.12 -5.97
CA ARG A 52 -5.76 -20.47 -5.53
C ARG A 52 -6.18 -20.70 -4.08
N MET A 53 -5.92 -19.75 -3.19
CA MET A 53 -6.36 -19.84 -1.80
C MET A 53 -7.88 -19.94 -1.71
N LEU A 54 -8.61 -19.07 -2.42
CA LEU A 54 -10.07 -19.07 -2.56
C LEU A 54 -10.67 -20.39 -3.03
N SER A 55 -9.92 -21.13 -3.85
CA SER A 55 -10.35 -22.40 -4.42
C SER A 55 -10.06 -23.61 -3.52
N MET A 56 -9.39 -23.41 -2.38
CA MET A 56 -9.13 -24.49 -1.42
C MET A 56 -10.39 -24.83 -0.62
N LYS A 57 -10.68 -26.13 -0.45
CA LYS A 57 -11.86 -26.65 0.27
C LYS A 57 -11.98 -26.21 1.75
N THR A 58 -10.91 -25.62 2.31
CA THR A 58 -10.77 -25.27 3.72
C THR A 58 -11.23 -23.85 4.06
N LEU A 59 -11.61 -23.03 3.08
CA LEU A 59 -12.08 -21.68 3.38
C LEU A 59 -13.51 -21.66 3.94
N PRO A 60 -13.83 -20.70 4.83
CA PRO A 60 -15.18 -20.46 5.27
C PRO A 60 -16.12 -20.32 4.06
N LYS A 61 -17.28 -20.98 4.09
CA LYS A 61 -18.34 -20.84 3.06
C LYS A 61 -19.02 -19.46 3.09
N ASP A 62 -18.41 -18.48 3.74
CA ASP A 62 -18.93 -17.13 3.82
C ASP A 62 -18.76 -16.43 2.48
N ARG A 63 -19.87 -16.24 1.77
CA ARG A 63 -19.90 -15.55 0.47
C ARG A 63 -19.37 -14.12 0.59
N GLN A 64 -19.55 -13.46 1.73
CA GLN A 64 -19.14 -12.07 1.91
C GLN A 64 -17.60 -11.96 1.93
N ALA A 65 -16.93 -12.86 2.65
CA ALA A 65 -15.48 -12.96 2.63
C ALA A 65 -14.93 -13.31 1.23
N GLN A 66 -15.60 -14.21 0.49
CA GLN A 66 -15.19 -14.56 -0.87
C GLN A 66 -15.33 -13.38 -1.84
N GLN A 67 -16.43 -12.63 -1.77
CA GLN A 67 -16.65 -11.42 -2.57
C GLN A 67 -15.63 -10.33 -2.22
N ALA A 68 -15.30 -10.17 -0.93
CA ALA A 68 -14.29 -9.23 -0.48
C ALA A 68 -12.91 -9.54 -1.06
N LEU A 69 -12.53 -10.83 -1.12
CA LEU A 69 -11.26 -11.28 -1.68
C LEU A 69 -11.18 -11.13 -3.21
N GLN A 70 -12.30 -11.20 -3.93
CA GLN A 70 -12.33 -10.94 -5.38
C GLN A 70 -12.00 -9.49 -5.74
N CYS A 71 -12.23 -8.54 -4.81
CA CYS A 71 -11.91 -7.14 -4.99
C CYS A 71 -10.40 -6.85 -4.84
N ILE A 72 -9.62 -7.79 -4.31
CA ILE A 72 -8.18 -7.64 -4.05
C ILE A 72 -7.39 -7.99 -5.30
N LYS A 73 -6.52 -7.06 -5.71
CA LYS A 73 -5.56 -7.25 -6.82
C LYS A 73 -4.21 -7.72 -6.33
N SER A 74 -3.71 -7.20 -5.21
CA SER A 74 -2.46 -7.66 -4.61
C SER A 74 -2.45 -7.42 -3.11
N VAL A 75 -1.69 -8.25 -2.40
CA VAL A 75 -1.29 -7.99 -1.02
C VAL A 75 0.22 -8.01 -0.95
N ARG A 76 0.82 -7.00 -0.33
CA ARG A 76 2.24 -6.94 -0.02
C ARG A 76 2.41 -6.81 1.49
N ILE A 77 3.23 -7.68 2.06
CA ILE A 77 3.57 -7.65 3.48
C ILE A 77 5.03 -7.28 3.56
N VAL A 78 5.32 -6.08 4.06
CA VAL A 78 6.68 -5.61 4.35
C VAL A 78 6.94 -5.75 5.83
N SER A 79 8.07 -6.38 6.17
CA SER A 79 8.52 -6.60 7.54
C SER A 79 10.05 -6.52 7.60
N ASN A 80 10.62 -6.63 8.79
CA ASN A 80 12.06 -6.54 9.03
C ASN A 80 12.57 -7.76 9.80
N ASN A 81 13.85 -8.11 9.58
CA ASN A 81 14.49 -9.23 10.26
C ASN A 81 15.35 -8.83 11.47
N ASN A 82 15.77 -7.56 11.57
CA ASN A 82 16.56 -7.05 12.68
C ASN A 82 15.69 -6.24 13.65
N ALA A 83 15.47 -6.76 14.86
CA ALA A 83 14.58 -6.13 15.85
C ALA A 83 15.02 -4.73 16.29
N ASN A 84 16.31 -4.41 16.23
CA ASN A 84 16.84 -3.09 16.60
C ASN A 84 16.37 -1.98 15.64
N GLU A 85 15.98 -2.34 14.42
CA GLU A 85 15.51 -1.38 13.40
C GLU A 85 14.00 -1.14 13.47
N THR A 86 13.25 -2.00 14.17
CA THR A 86 11.79 -2.08 14.12
C THR A 86 11.10 -0.76 14.41
N SER A 87 11.45 -0.10 15.51
CA SER A 87 10.81 1.18 15.87
C SER A 87 11.12 2.27 14.85
N GLY A 88 12.38 2.40 14.43
CA GLY A 88 12.78 3.42 13.47
C GLY A 88 12.16 3.21 12.08
N LEU A 89 12.02 1.95 11.64
CA LEU A 89 11.35 1.61 10.38
C LEU A 89 9.83 1.82 10.48
N PHE A 90 9.21 1.45 11.61
CA PHE A 90 7.80 1.74 11.86
C PHE A 90 7.50 3.25 11.80
N ASP A 91 8.35 4.07 12.44
CA ASP A 91 8.18 5.52 12.46
C ASP A 91 8.37 6.12 11.06
N LYS A 92 9.29 5.59 10.26
CA LYS A 92 9.44 5.96 8.83
C LYS A 92 8.17 5.65 8.02
N ALA A 93 7.60 4.45 8.20
CA ALA A 93 6.35 4.09 7.51
C ALA A 93 5.19 5.00 7.92
N LYS A 94 5.04 5.26 9.23
CA LYS A 94 4.02 6.16 9.77
C LYS A 94 4.20 7.59 9.23
N SER A 95 5.42 8.11 9.28
CA SER A 95 5.74 9.45 8.76
C SER A 95 5.46 9.55 7.27
N LEU A 96 5.76 8.51 6.48
CA LEU A 96 5.49 8.51 5.05
C LEU A 96 3.98 8.57 4.76
N LEU A 97 3.15 7.85 5.52
CA LEU A 97 1.68 7.93 5.41
C LEU A 97 1.17 9.32 5.77
N GLN A 98 1.68 9.89 6.86
CA GLN A 98 1.30 11.23 7.32
C GLN A 98 1.71 12.34 6.35
N GLN A 99 2.89 12.24 5.73
CA GLN A 99 3.37 13.20 4.74
C GLN A 99 2.60 13.14 3.41
N ASN A 100 1.99 11.99 3.10
CA ASN A 100 1.16 11.80 1.90
C ASN A 100 -0.33 11.73 2.26
N SER A 101 -0.79 12.56 3.22
CA SER A 101 -2.17 12.53 3.73
C SER A 101 -3.21 12.97 2.70
N ASP A 102 -2.80 13.68 1.66
CA ASP A 102 -3.61 14.00 0.47
C ASP A 102 -3.99 12.73 -0.31
N ARG A 103 -3.10 11.74 -0.32
CA ARG A 103 -3.29 10.45 -0.99
C ARG A 103 -3.82 9.36 -0.05
N PHE A 104 -3.40 9.36 1.20
CA PHE A 104 -3.77 8.36 2.21
C PHE A 104 -4.47 9.01 3.40
N ALA A 105 -5.79 8.84 3.47
CA ALA A 105 -6.56 9.28 4.62
C ALA A 105 -6.43 8.25 5.75
N HIS A 106 -6.26 8.73 6.98
CA HIS A 106 -6.46 7.88 8.16
C HIS A 106 -7.88 7.31 8.15
N TYR A 107 -7.99 6.01 8.44
CA TYR A 107 -9.27 5.29 8.40
C TYR A 107 -9.69 4.83 9.79
N ASN A 108 -8.81 4.15 10.52
CA ASN A 108 -9.12 3.64 11.86
C ASN A 108 -7.84 3.31 12.65
N ASP A 109 -7.97 3.31 13.97
CA ASP A 109 -6.99 2.74 14.91
C ASP A 109 -7.68 1.63 15.71
N TYR A 110 -7.10 0.44 15.73
CA TYR A 110 -7.67 -0.71 16.44
C TYR A 110 -6.56 -1.66 16.90
N ASP A 111 -6.54 -1.99 18.20
CA ASP A 111 -5.67 -3.02 18.78
C ASP A 111 -4.18 -2.90 18.34
N GLY A 112 -3.61 -1.69 18.51
CA GLY A 112 -2.23 -1.39 18.14
C GLY A 112 -1.94 -1.41 16.62
N LYS A 113 -2.98 -1.41 15.79
CA LYS A 113 -2.91 -1.31 14.33
C LYS A 113 -3.51 0.01 13.88
N THR A 114 -2.85 0.70 12.97
CA THR A 114 -3.37 1.90 12.32
C THR A 114 -3.62 1.59 10.85
N ILE A 115 -4.78 1.98 10.34
CA ILE A 115 -5.17 1.76 8.95
C ILE A 115 -5.31 3.10 8.26
N TYR A 116 -4.70 3.18 7.08
CA TYR A 116 -4.87 4.27 6.14
C TYR A 116 -5.46 3.70 4.85
N VAL A 117 -6.25 4.52 4.17
CA VAL A 117 -6.86 4.13 2.91
C VAL A 117 -6.68 5.24 1.89
N ARG A 118 -6.51 4.81 0.66
CA ARG A 118 -6.48 5.66 -0.50
C ARG A 118 -7.73 5.41 -1.33
N ARG A 119 -8.41 6.50 -1.69
CA ARG A 119 -9.65 6.46 -2.47
C ARG A 119 -9.48 7.09 -3.85
N LYS A 120 -10.25 6.58 -4.82
CA LYS A 120 -10.55 7.24 -6.10
C LYS A 120 -12.06 7.33 -6.23
N GLY A 121 -12.61 8.52 -6.00
CA GLY A 121 -14.05 8.68 -5.76
C GLY A 121 -14.48 7.86 -4.53
N ASP A 122 -15.55 7.08 -4.67
CA ASP A 122 -16.08 6.25 -3.57
C ASP A 122 -15.38 4.88 -3.44
N THR A 123 -14.43 4.57 -4.32
CA THR A 123 -13.73 3.27 -4.32
C THR A 123 -12.44 3.36 -3.52
N ILE A 124 -12.24 2.45 -2.56
CA ILE A 124 -10.95 2.26 -1.90
C ILE A 124 -10.05 1.46 -2.84
N VAL A 125 -8.98 2.09 -3.33
CA VAL A 125 -8.08 1.45 -4.30
C VAL A 125 -6.87 0.81 -3.64
N GLU A 126 -6.56 1.23 -2.41
CA GLU A 126 -5.38 0.80 -1.68
C GLU A 126 -5.61 1.03 -0.18
N ALA A 127 -5.24 0.05 0.66
CA ALA A 127 -5.38 0.09 2.10
C ALA A 127 -4.09 -0.40 2.75
N VAL A 128 -3.58 0.39 3.70
CA VAL A 128 -2.31 0.14 4.38
C VAL A 128 -2.57 -0.02 5.86
N LEU A 129 -2.32 -1.23 6.38
CA LEU A 129 -2.31 -1.51 7.81
C LEU A 129 -0.86 -1.44 8.31
N LEU A 130 -0.65 -0.65 9.35
CA LEU A 130 0.63 -0.47 10.00
C LEU A 130 0.54 -0.95 11.45
N THR A 131 1.42 -1.87 11.84
CA THR A 131 1.57 -2.32 13.23
C THR A 131 3.02 -2.77 13.51
N LYS A 132 3.36 -2.95 14.78
CA LYS A 132 4.61 -3.60 15.20
C LYS A 132 4.35 -4.46 16.42
N THR A 133 4.94 -5.65 16.45
CA THR A 133 4.85 -6.60 17.56
C THR A 133 6.09 -7.50 17.56
N GLU A 134 6.49 -7.99 18.74
CA GLU A 134 7.58 -8.98 18.88
C GLU A 134 8.89 -8.61 18.14
N GLY A 135 9.27 -7.33 18.19
CA GLY A 135 10.48 -6.87 17.51
C GLY A 135 10.40 -6.90 15.98
N ARG A 136 9.19 -6.93 15.40
CA ARG A 136 8.94 -6.83 13.96
C ARG A 136 7.91 -5.76 13.65
N LEU A 137 8.11 -5.05 12.55
CA LEU A 137 7.08 -4.21 11.95
C LEU A 137 6.29 -5.01 10.91
N TYR A 138 5.06 -4.60 10.69
CA TYR A 138 4.22 -5.11 9.61
C TYR A 138 3.56 -3.92 8.92
N VAL A 139 3.88 -3.77 7.64
CA VAL A 139 3.14 -2.94 6.68
C VAL A 139 2.42 -3.91 5.76
N VAL A 140 1.11 -4.03 5.93
CA VAL A 140 0.26 -4.82 5.04
C VAL A 140 -0.42 -3.86 4.07
N ASP A 141 0.01 -3.90 2.82
CA ASP A 141 -0.47 -3.06 1.74
C ASP A 141 -1.34 -3.90 0.79
N VAL A 142 -2.62 -3.57 0.75
CA VAL A 142 -3.63 -4.26 -0.04
C VAL A 142 -4.09 -3.32 -1.15
N THR A 143 -3.94 -3.73 -2.41
CA THR A 143 -4.47 -2.97 -3.55
C THR A 143 -5.67 -3.68 -4.17
N GLY A 144 -6.62 -2.94 -4.71
CA GLY A 144 -7.86 -3.52 -5.21
C GLY A 144 -8.86 -2.49 -5.69
N ASN A 145 -10.10 -2.93 -5.91
CA ASN A 145 -11.27 -2.07 -6.03
C ASN A 145 -12.20 -2.44 -4.85
N MET A 146 -11.85 -1.99 -3.65
CA MET A 146 -12.39 -2.47 -2.40
C MET A 146 -13.57 -1.62 -1.92
N THR A 147 -14.50 -2.29 -1.25
CA THR A 147 -15.58 -1.65 -0.49
C THR A 147 -15.20 -1.55 0.99
N GLU A 148 -15.92 -0.74 1.75
CA GLU A 148 -15.73 -0.63 3.20
C GLU A 148 -15.88 -1.97 3.94
N ALA A 149 -16.66 -2.90 3.38
CA ALA A 149 -16.81 -4.25 3.95
C ALA A 149 -15.49 -5.03 3.93
N VAL A 150 -14.68 -4.88 2.87
CA VAL A 150 -13.37 -5.54 2.75
C VAL A 150 -12.43 -5.04 3.84
N ILE A 151 -12.42 -3.73 4.09
CA ILE A 151 -11.57 -3.13 5.11
C ILE A 151 -11.99 -3.59 6.52
N LYS A 152 -13.30 -3.71 6.78
CA LYS A 152 -13.80 -4.26 8.04
C LYS A 152 -13.37 -5.71 8.27
N SER A 153 -13.32 -6.53 7.21
CA SER A 153 -12.79 -7.90 7.31
C SER A 153 -11.30 -7.94 7.64
N LEU A 154 -10.49 -6.96 7.21
CA LEU A 154 -9.07 -6.85 7.58
C LEU A 154 -8.85 -6.42 9.05
N ILE A 155 -9.84 -5.75 9.65
CA ILE A 155 -9.78 -5.29 11.05
C ILE A 155 -10.17 -6.41 12.02
N ASN A 156 -11.14 -7.25 11.63
CA ASN A 156 -11.76 -8.25 12.50
C ASN A 156 -11.14 -9.66 12.36
N SER A 157 -10.09 -9.82 11.57
CA SER A 157 -9.38 -11.09 11.33
C SER A 157 -8.24 -11.33 12.31
#